data_AF-A0A4W3IN86-F1
#
_entry.id   AF-A0A4W3IN86-F1
#
_cell.length_a   1.000
_cell.length_b   1.000
_cell.length_c   1.000
_cell.angle_alpha   90.00
_cell.angle_beta   90.00
_cell.angle_gamma   90.00
#
_symmetry.space_group_name_H-M   'P 1'
#
loop_
_entity.id
_entity.type
_entity.pdbx_description
1 polymer ?
#
loop_
_entity_poly.entity_id
_entity_poly.type
_entity_poly.pdbx_seq_one_letter_code
_entity_poly.pdbx_strand_id
1 'polypeptide(L)'
;MQVKLVAYGSCVQTDLHGFLWSENKGVRLDLGEKKEKRVRDLIRSGVIKQAEKPLWYDVYAAFPPKLKPLYMKPKERFGKIKDPIQEIFYQEDKIRGKFYELYGNGPKFLQPTVCRFVEKYQALEAQGETDEERLFEETSKALLAEGITLRRRGEAGVLQWTAGSSSQQAAEKLDPGLDLRLQELLKEMQEDQQQQQGHTAEKPQQEHTQGQQ
;
A
#
# COMPACT_ATOMS: atom_id res chain seq x y z
N MET A 1 -56.38 -3.26 22.87
CA MET A 1 -55.65 -2.11 22.28
C MET A 1 -54.49 -2.71 21.48
N GLN A 2 -54.61 -2.81 20.15
CA GLN A 2 -54.06 -1.85 19.20
C GLN A 2 -52.57 -1.59 19.44
N VAL A 3 -51.70 -2.21 18.63
CA VAL A 3 -50.45 -1.56 18.23
C VAL A 3 -50.37 -1.64 16.71
N LYS A 4 -50.34 -0.45 16.14
CA LYS A 4 -50.51 -0.13 14.72
C LYS A 4 -49.32 -0.61 13.89
N LEU A 5 -49.58 -1.24 12.74
CA LEU A 5 -48.68 -1.09 11.59
C LEU A 5 -49.18 0.09 10.75
N VAL A 6 -48.37 1.14 10.68
CA VAL A 6 -48.52 2.23 9.71
C VAL A 6 -47.46 2.01 8.63
N ALA A 7 -47.92 1.90 7.39
CA ALA A 7 -47.10 1.92 6.19
C ALA A 7 -46.48 3.31 5.98
N TYR A 8 -45.34 3.39 5.30
CA TYR A 8 -45.08 4.21 4.10
C TYR A 8 -43.58 4.24 3.82
N GLY A 9 -43.20 4.00 2.55
CA GLY A 9 -41.81 4.08 2.11
C GLY A 9 -41.58 3.49 0.73
N SER A 10 -42.37 3.94 -0.25
CA SER A 10 -42.31 3.59 -1.66
C SER A 10 -40.91 3.73 -2.25
N CYS A 11 -40.43 2.72 -2.98
CA CYS A 11 -39.46 2.93 -4.05
C CYS A 11 -40.12 2.51 -5.36
N VAL A 12 -40.26 3.51 -6.22
CA VAL A 12 -41.15 3.55 -7.37
C VAL A 12 -40.50 2.78 -8.52
N GLN A 13 -41.21 1.75 -8.97
CA GLN A 13 -41.10 1.19 -10.30
C GLN A 13 -41.25 2.35 -11.31
N THR A 14 -40.17 2.68 -12.03
CA THR A 14 -40.30 3.36 -13.32
C THR A 14 -39.82 2.42 -14.41
N ASP A 15 -40.81 2.04 -15.21
CA ASP A 15 -40.70 1.24 -16.39
C ASP A 15 -39.97 1.98 -17.53
N LEU A 16 -39.40 1.16 -18.42
CA LEU A 16 -39.37 1.36 -19.87
C LEU A 16 -38.67 2.63 -20.41
N HIS A 17 -37.42 2.44 -20.85
CA HIS A 17 -37.06 2.85 -22.21
C HIS A 17 -36.03 1.89 -22.83
N GLY A 18 -36.55 1.08 -23.75
CA GLY A 18 -35.92 0.68 -25.00
C GLY A 18 -34.44 0.30 -24.99
N PHE A 19 -34.17 -0.99 -24.80
CA PHE A 19 -33.11 -1.64 -25.56
C PHE A 19 -33.71 -2.79 -26.35
N LEU A 20 -34.22 -2.43 -27.54
CA LEU A 20 -34.55 -3.36 -28.60
C LEU A 20 -33.24 -3.97 -29.11
N TRP A 21 -32.73 -4.99 -28.41
CA TRP A 21 -31.73 -5.85 -29.01
C TRP A 21 -32.41 -7.12 -29.48
N SER A 22 -32.48 -7.20 -30.80
CA SER A 22 -32.53 -8.40 -31.64
C SER A 22 -32.52 -9.71 -30.86
N GLU A 23 -33.43 -10.58 -31.25
CA GLU A 23 -33.57 -12.01 -30.96
C GLU A 23 -32.26 -12.77 -31.28
N ASN A 24 -31.21 -12.46 -30.55
CA ASN A 24 -29.92 -13.07 -30.66
C ASN A 24 -29.99 -14.35 -29.84
N LYS A 25 -29.92 -15.48 -30.55
CA LYS A 25 -29.76 -16.85 -30.01
C LYS A 25 -28.39 -17.02 -29.34
N GLY A 26 -27.98 -16.05 -28.52
CA GLY A 26 -26.69 -16.00 -27.84
C GLY A 26 -26.85 -16.42 -26.39
N VAL A 27 -26.19 -17.51 -26.00
CA VAL A 27 -26.16 -17.95 -24.61
C VAL A 27 -25.18 -17.05 -23.83
N ARG A 28 -25.70 -16.18 -22.95
CA ARG A 28 -24.90 -15.34 -22.05
C ARG A 28 -24.20 -16.21 -21.02
N LEU A 29 -22.90 -16.48 -21.24
CA LEU A 29 -22.10 -17.24 -20.31
C LEU A 29 -20.73 -16.63 -20.19
N ASP A 30 -20.39 -16.34 -18.94
CA ASP A 30 -19.07 -15.95 -18.54
C ASP A 30 -18.12 -17.12 -18.87
N LEU A 31 -16.91 -16.81 -19.38
CA LEU A 31 -15.70 -17.67 -19.47
C LEU A 31 -15.28 -18.15 -20.87
N GLY A 32 -14.04 -17.82 -21.25
CA GLY A 32 -13.52 -17.85 -22.63
C GLY A 32 -13.31 -19.22 -23.26
N GLU A 33 -12.93 -20.26 -22.51
CA GLU A 33 -12.76 -21.62 -23.05
C GLU A 33 -14.09 -22.27 -23.42
N LYS A 34 -15.10 -21.91 -22.63
CA LYS A 34 -16.47 -22.28 -22.97
C LYS A 34 -16.84 -21.63 -24.29
N LYS A 35 -16.29 -20.46 -24.68
CA LYS A 35 -16.68 -19.76 -25.91
C LYS A 35 -16.21 -20.47 -27.18
N GLU A 36 -14.93 -20.83 -27.32
CA GLU A 36 -14.43 -21.53 -28.51
C GLU A 36 -15.07 -22.92 -28.66
N LYS A 37 -15.02 -23.76 -27.60
CA LYS A 37 -15.63 -25.09 -27.62
C LYS A 37 -17.12 -25.02 -27.90
N ARG A 38 -17.86 -24.13 -27.24
CA ARG A 38 -19.29 -23.95 -27.48
C ARG A 38 -19.58 -23.48 -28.90
N VAL A 39 -18.85 -22.50 -29.43
CA VAL A 39 -19.08 -22.03 -30.80
C VAL A 39 -18.78 -23.15 -31.79
N ARG A 40 -17.73 -23.95 -31.56
CA ARG A 40 -17.46 -25.16 -32.35
C ARG A 40 -18.63 -26.14 -32.28
N ASP A 41 -19.16 -26.41 -31.08
CA ASP A 41 -20.24 -27.38 -30.88
C ASP A 41 -21.57 -26.87 -31.45
N LEU A 42 -21.85 -25.56 -31.36
CA LEU A 42 -23.03 -24.91 -31.96
C LEU A 42 -22.99 -24.89 -33.49
N ILE A 43 -21.80 -24.72 -34.07
CA ILE A 43 -21.59 -24.87 -35.51
C ILE A 43 -21.79 -26.33 -35.92
N ARG A 44 -21.26 -27.29 -35.15
CA ARG A 44 -21.38 -28.73 -35.42
C ARG A 44 -22.82 -29.24 -35.31
N SER A 45 -23.60 -28.71 -34.36
CA SER A 45 -25.02 -29.06 -34.18
C SER A 45 -25.95 -28.33 -35.16
N GLY A 46 -25.42 -27.42 -35.99
CA GLY A 46 -26.19 -26.66 -36.97
C GLY A 46 -27.06 -25.54 -36.39
N VAL A 47 -26.94 -25.25 -35.09
CA VAL A 47 -27.64 -24.13 -34.43
C VAL A 47 -27.12 -22.80 -34.96
N ILE A 48 -25.81 -22.71 -35.19
CA ILE A 48 -25.16 -21.60 -35.89
C ILE A 48 -24.74 -22.11 -37.26
N LYS A 49 -25.19 -21.44 -38.33
CA LYS A 49 -24.75 -21.80 -39.68
C LYS A 49 -23.27 -21.46 -39.84
N GLN A 50 -22.56 -22.23 -40.69
CA GLN A 50 -21.15 -21.94 -41.00
C GLN A 50 -20.94 -20.50 -41.53
N ALA A 51 -21.91 -19.97 -42.26
CA ALA A 51 -21.89 -18.59 -42.78
C ALA A 51 -22.07 -17.52 -41.68
N GLU A 52 -22.66 -17.87 -40.54
CA GLU A 52 -22.91 -16.99 -39.39
C GLU A 52 -21.84 -17.17 -38.30
N LYS A 53 -20.72 -17.81 -38.65
CA LYS A 53 -19.57 -17.99 -37.79
C LYS A 53 -19.01 -16.63 -37.36
N PRO A 54 -18.69 -16.43 -36.08
CA PRO A 54 -18.16 -15.15 -35.63
C PRO A 54 -16.73 -14.93 -36.15
N LEU A 55 -16.45 -13.69 -36.59
CA LEU A 55 -15.18 -13.29 -37.22
C LEU A 55 -13.92 -13.70 -36.43
N TRP A 56 -13.98 -13.65 -35.09
CA TRP A 56 -12.84 -13.98 -34.24
C TRP A 56 -12.50 -15.48 -34.22
N TYR A 57 -13.41 -16.38 -34.61
CA TYR A 57 -13.17 -17.82 -34.50
C TYR A 57 -12.05 -18.29 -35.43
N ASP A 58 -11.97 -17.77 -36.65
CA ASP A 58 -10.92 -18.16 -37.59
C ASP A 58 -9.54 -17.74 -37.10
N VAL A 59 -9.43 -16.53 -36.56
CA VAL A 59 -8.20 -16.04 -35.92
C VAL A 59 -7.81 -16.92 -34.74
N TYR A 60 -8.78 -17.28 -33.89
CA TYR A 60 -8.55 -18.14 -32.73
C TYR A 60 -8.15 -19.57 -33.13
N ALA A 61 -8.74 -20.11 -34.20
CA ALA A 61 -8.43 -21.45 -34.71
C ALA A 61 -7.03 -21.51 -35.35
N ALA A 62 -6.60 -20.44 -36.03
CA ALA A 62 -5.26 -20.34 -36.61
C ALA A 62 -4.18 -20.14 -35.53
N PHE A 63 -4.47 -19.31 -34.53
CA PHE A 63 -3.53 -18.96 -33.46
C PHE A 63 -4.11 -19.27 -32.08
N PRO A 64 -4.18 -20.57 -31.71
CA PRO A 64 -4.71 -20.95 -30.40
C PRO A 64 -3.81 -20.43 -29.27
N PRO A 65 -4.39 -19.91 -28.17
CA PRO A 65 -3.61 -19.44 -27.03
C PRO A 65 -2.88 -20.60 -26.34
N LYS A 66 -1.69 -20.34 -25.77
CA LYS A 66 -0.85 -21.34 -25.08
C LYS A 66 -1.60 -22.07 -23.96
N LEU A 67 -2.22 -21.28 -23.09
CA LEU A 67 -3.14 -21.78 -22.08
C LEU A 67 -4.55 -21.40 -22.50
N LYS A 68 -5.42 -22.40 -22.54
CA LYS A 68 -6.81 -22.16 -22.88
C LYS A 68 -7.47 -21.34 -21.74
N PRO A 69 -8.35 -20.37 -22.06
CA PRO A 69 -9.01 -19.50 -21.08
C PRO A 69 -10.10 -20.20 -20.23
N LEU A 70 -9.71 -21.14 -19.38
CA LEU A 70 -10.58 -21.87 -18.47
C LEU A 70 -10.97 -21.00 -17.28
N TYR A 71 -12.23 -21.11 -16.83
CA TYR A 71 -12.55 -20.61 -15.51
C TYR A 71 -11.97 -21.50 -14.45
N MET A 72 -11.16 -20.89 -13.60
CA MET A 72 -10.73 -21.50 -12.36
C MET A 72 -11.27 -20.61 -11.25
N LYS A 73 -12.07 -21.18 -10.35
CA LYS A 73 -12.44 -20.49 -9.11
C LYS A 73 -11.14 -20.30 -8.31
N PRO A 74 -10.76 -19.06 -7.93
CA PRO A 74 -9.60 -18.85 -7.06
C PRO A 74 -9.79 -19.69 -5.79
N LYS A 75 -8.81 -20.55 -5.49
CA LYS A 75 -8.81 -21.35 -4.28
C LYS A 75 -7.91 -20.68 -3.26
N GLU A 76 -8.44 -20.44 -2.06
CA GLU A 76 -7.63 -20.02 -0.93
C GLU A 76 -6.68 -21.17 -0.55
N ARG A 77 -5.42 -20.81 -0.28
CA ARG A 77 -4.39 -21.75 0.13
C ARG A 77 -4.43 -21.86 1.65
N PHE A 78 -4.85 -23.01 2.18
CA PHE A 78 -4.84 -23.27 3.62
C PHE A 78 -3.68 -24.21 4.00
N GLY A 79 -3.16 -24.08 5.21
CA GLY A 79 -2.06 -24.90 5.73
C GLY A 79 -0.67 -24.46 5.24
N LYS A 80 0.28 -25.39 5.15
CA LYS A 80 1.68 -25.12 4.77
C LYS A 80 1.88 -25.05 3.25
N ILE A 81 0.95 -24.43 2.52
CA ILE A 81 1.04 -24.25 1.07
C ILE A 81 1.75 -22.92 0.81
N LYS A 82 3.01 -22.97 0.39
CA LYS A 82 3.77 -21.79 -0.03
C LYS A 82 3.58 -21.54 -1.53
N ASP A 83 3.67 -20.27 -1.93
CA ASP A 83 3.72 -19.95 -3.35
C ASP A 83 5.01 -20.49 -3.98
N PRO A 84 4.97 -20.97 -5.24
CA PRO A 84 6.15 -21.44 -5.94
C PRO A 84 7.08 -20.30 -6.38
N ILE A 85 6.67 -19.05 -6.19
CA ILE A 85 7.40 -17.87 -6.62
C ILE A 85 8.52 -17.62 -5.61
N GLN A 86 9.75 -17.64 -6.12
CA GLN A 86 10.94 -17.31 -5.35
C GLN A 86 11.16 -15.80 -5.32
N GLU A 87 11.78 -15.32 -4.24
CA GLU A 87 12.22 -13.94 -4.15
C GLU A 87 13.38 -13.70 -5.13
N ILE A 88 13.31 -12.59 -5.87
CA ILE A 88 14.28 -12.28 -6.92
C ILE A 88 15.36 -11.39 -6.30
N PHE A 89 16.52 -11.97 -6.02
CA PHE A 89 17.70 -11.26 -5.51
C PHE A 89 18.86 -11.36 -6.49
N TYR A 90 19.54 -10.24 -6.68
CA TYR A 90 20.77 -10.16 -7.47
C TYR A 90 21.99 -9.96 -6.57
N GLN A 91 23.20 -10.19 -7.10
CA GLN A 91 24.41 -10.04 -6.30
C GLN A 91 24.67 -8.57 -5.95
N GLU A 92 24.33 -7.65 -6.86
CA GLU A 92 24.46 -6.21 -6.63
C GLU A 92 23.51 -5.67 -5.56
N ASP A 93 22.43 -6.39 -5.23
CA ASP A 93 21.48 -5.93 -4.21
C ASP A 93 22.13 -5.86 -2.81
N LYS A 94 23.20 -6.63 -2.57
CA LYS A 94 24.05 -6.49 -1.37
C LYS A 94 24.68 -5.10 -1.29
N ILE A 95 25.21 -4.62 -2.42
CA ILE A 95 25.87 -3.31 -2.54
C ILE A 95 24.82 -2.20 -2.44
N ARG A 96 23.67 -2.37 -3.12
CA ARG A 96 22.55 -1.45 -3.04
C ARG A 96 22.02 -1.32 -1.61
N GLY A 97 21.89 -2.45 -0.89
CA GLY A 97 21.51 -2.48 0.52
C GLY A 97 22.44 -1.63 1.38
N LYS A 98 23.76 -1.88 1.31
CA LYS A 98 24.79 -1.09 2.02
C LYS A 98 24.75 0.40 1.62
N PHE A 99 24.57 0.70 0.34
CA PHE A 99 24.47 2.06 -0.16
C PHE A 99 23.25 2.80 0.43
N TYR A 100 22.07 2.18 0.42
CA TYR A 100 20.86 2.80 0.99
C TYR A 100 20.90 2.87 2.52
N GLU A 101 21.62 1.98 3.19
CA GLU A 101 21.87 2.09 4.62
C GLU A 101 22.71 3.33 4.95
N LEU A 102 23.81 3.54 4.22
CA LEU A 102 24.78 4.61 4.47
C LEU A 102 24.36 5.98 3.94
N TYR A 103 23.79 6.07 2.73
CA TYR A 103 23.45 7.33 2.07
C TYR A 103 21.94 7.62 2.09
N GLY A 104 21.11 6.61 2.35
CA GLY A 104 19.66 6.73 2.34
C GLY A 104 19.08 6.91 0.95
N ASN A 105 17.79 7.22 0.92
CA ASN A 105 17.10 7.62 -0.31
C ASN A 105 17.57 9.03 -0.65
N GLY A 106 18.53 9.14 -1.56
CA GLY A 106 18.92 10.43 -2.13
C GLY A 106 17.74 11.09 -2.88
N PRO A 107 17.89 12.34 -3.36
CA PRO A 107 16.90 13.01 -4.19
C PRO A 107 16.24 12.07 -5.20
N LYS A 108 14.90 12.10 -5.31
CA LYS A 108 14.08 11.10 -6.02
C LYS A 108 14.45 10.88 -7.50
N PHE A 109 15.34 11.69 -8.07
CA PHE A 109 15.88 11.52 -9.43
C PHE A 109 17.13 10.62 -9.51
N LEU A 110 17.74 10.23 -8.38
CA LEU A 110 19.07 9.58 -8.32
C LEU A 110 19.11 8.06 -8.59
N GLN A 111 18.11 7.49 -9.26
CA GLN A 111 18.24 6.16 -9.88
C GLN A 111 19.57 5.95 -10.66
N PRO A 112 20.07 6.91 -11.46
CA PRO A 112 21.34 6.73 -12.15
C PRO A 112 22.55 6.68 -11.22
N THR A 113 22.48 7.26 -10.02
CA THR A 113 23.64 7.29 -9.09
C THR A 113 23.91 5.93 -8.47
N VAL A 114 22.85 5.20 -8.07
CA VAL A 114 23.01 3.86 -7.51
C VAL A 114 23.48 2.88 -8.59
N CYS A 115 22.94 2.99 -9.80
CA CYS A 115 23.42 2.19 -10.95
C CYS A 115 24.90 2.48 -11.23
N ARG A 116 25.29 3.76 -11.31
CA ARG A 116 26.69 4.16 -11.50
C ARG A 116 27.60 3.65 -10.38
N PHE A 117 27.11 3.67 -9.14
CA PHE A 117 27.85 3.14 -7.99
C PHE A 117 28.12 1.64 -8.15
N VAL A 118 27.09 0.86 -8.50
CA VAL A 118 27.21 -0.58 -8.73
C VAL A 118 28.17 -0.86 -9.90
N GLU A 119 28.06 -0.13 -11.01
CA GLU A 119 28.96 -0.28 -12.16
C GLU A 119 30.43 -0.04 -11.79
N LYS A 120 30.70 1.02 -11.02
CA LYS A 120 32.06 1.35 -10.57
C LYS A 120 32.61 0.34 -9.58
N TYR A 121 31.78 -0.12 -8.65
CA TYR A 121 32.14 -1.17 -7.71
C TYR A 121 32.52 -2.46 -8.45
N GLN A 122 31.71 -2.90 -9.41
CA GLN A 122 31.99 -4.09 -10.23
C GLN A 122 33.27 -3.93 -11.07
N ALA A 123 33.54 -2.71 -11.57
CA ALA A 123 34.76 -2.43 -12.32
C ALA A 123 36.03 -2.56 -11.44
N LEU A 124 35.96 -2.17 -10.16
CA LEU A 124 37.06 -2.31 -9.20
C LEU A 124 37.20 -3.76 -8.69
N GLU A 125 36.08 -4.44 -8.47
CA GLU A 125 36.06 -5.87 -8.11
C GLU A 125 36.73 -6.72 -9.23
N ALA A 126 36.47 -6.38 -10.49
CA ALA A 126 37.13 -7.03 -11.63
C ALA A 126 38.65 -6.75 -11.72
N GLN A 127 39.13 -5.67 -11.10
CA GLN A 127 40.57 -5.34 -11.07
C GLN A 127 41.34 -6.11 -9.98
N GLY A 128 40.65 -6.86 -9.11
CA GLY A 128 41.26 -7.81 -8.18
C GLY A 128 41.37 -7.33 -6.73
N GLU A 129 40.69 -6.26 -6.37
CA GLU A 129 40.51 -5.92 -4.96
C GLU A 129 39.50 -6.87 -4.31
N THR A 130 39.88 -7.50 -3.20
CA THR A 130 39.07 -8.54 -2.54
C THR A 130 38.34 -8.05 -1.28
N ASP A 131 38.71 -6.88 -0.75
CA ASP A 131 38.16 -6.38 0.51
C ASP A 131 36.95 -5.48 0.25
N GLU A 132 35.74 -5.97 0.58
CA GLU A 132 34.46 -5.31 0.28
C GLU A 132 34.37 -3.90 0.89
N GLU A 133 34.95 -3.68 2.07
CA GLU A 133 34.89 -2.38 2.75
C GLU A 133 35.79 -1.35 2.06
N ARG A 134 37.01 -1.77 1.67
CA ARG A 134 37.93 -0.91 0.90
C ARG A 134 37.37 -0.58 -0.47
N LEU A 135 36.89 -1.59 -1.19
CA LEU A 135 36.21 -1.42 -2.49
C LEU A 135 35.08 -0.38 -2.40
N PHE A 136 34.26 -0.45 -1.35
CA PHE A 136 33.15 0.47 -1.17
C PHE A 136 33.62 1.92 -0.92
N GLU A 137 34.65 2.12 -0.10
CA GLU A 137 35.24 3.45 0.11
C GLU A 137 35.89 4.01 -1.14
N GLU A 138 36.63 3.18 -1.88
CA GLU A 138 37.31 3.57 -3.11
C GLU A 138 36.30 3.93 -4.21
N THR A 139 35.23 3.14 -4.33
CA THR A 139 34.09 3.46 -5.20
C THR A 139 33.49 4.82 -4.83
N SER A 140 33.31 5.07 -3.52
CA SER A 140 32.75 6.33 -3.03
C SER A 140 33.67 7.52 -3.35
N LYS A 141 34.99 7.35 -3.17
CA LYS A 141 36.01 8.36 -3.53
C LYS A 141 36.02 8.62 -5.04
N ALA A 142 35.93 7.59 -5.87
CA ALA A 142 35.88 7.70 -7.32
C ALA A 142 34.64 8.47 -7.81
N LEU A 143 33.46 8.21 -7.24
CA LEU A 143 32.23 8.93 -7.61
C LEU A 143 32.24 10.39 -7.17
N LEU A 144 32.86 10.69 -6.02
CA LEU A 144 33.08 12.07 -5.58
C LEU A 144 34.02 12.81 -6.54
N ALA A 145 35.05 12.13 -7.06
CA ALA A 145 35.93 12.69 -8.08
C ALA A 145 35.21 12.94 -9.42
N GLU A 146 34.19 12.14 -9.75
CA GLU A 146 33.29 12.36 -10.89
C GLU A 146 32.27 13.49 -10.66
N GLY A 147 32.23 14.09 -9.47
CA GLY A 147 31.36 15.21 -9.12
C GLY A 147 29.97 14.81 -8.63
N ILE A 148 29.77 13.54 -8.25
CA ILE A 148 28.49 13.06 -7.70
C ILE A 148 28.46 13.29 -6.18
N THR A 149 27.51 14.09 -5.69
CA THR A 149 27.38 14.36 -4.25
C THR A 149 26.72 13.19 -3.52
N LEU A 150 27.49 12.49 -2.69
CA LEU A 150 26.99 11.44 -1.78
C LEU A 150 26.77 12.02 -0.38
N ARG A 151 25.51 12.09 0.08
CA ARG A 151 25.15 12.61 1.42
C ARG A 151 24.97 11.46 2.39
N ARG A 152 25.84 11.30 3.39
CA ARG A 152 25.71 10.23 4.40
C ARG A 152 24.50 10.48 5.30
N ARG A 153 23.71 9.43 5.51
CA ARG A 153 22.59 9.37 6.44
C ARG A 153 23.15 9.36 7.86
N GLY A 154 23.01 10.46 8.58
CA GLY A 154 23.55 10.65 9.93
C GLY A 154 24.33 11.95 10.08
N GLU A 155 25.33 12.19 9.22
CA GLU A 155 26.17 13.41 9.29
C GLU A 155 25.41 14.67 8.91
N ALA A 156 24.48 14.54 7.96
CA ALA A 156 23.65 15.67 7.57
C ALA A 156 22.34 15.78 8.35
N GLY A 157 22.10 14.85 9.29
CA GLY A 157 21.14 15.02 10.38
C GLY A 157 21.77 15.73 11.58
N VAL A 158 23.09 15.57 11.77
CA VAL A 158 23.87 16.43 12.66
C VAL A 158 23.83 17.87 12.13
N LEU A 159 24.08 18.14 10.85
CA LEU A 159 23.96 19.53 10.35
C LEU A 159 22.53 20.10 10.24
N GLN A 160 21.47 19.33 10.49
CA GLN A 160 20.09 19.85 10.53
C GLN A 160 19.52 19.94 11.95
N TRP A 161 20.09 19.21 12.92
CA TRP A 161 19.72 19.32 14.35
C TRP A 161 20.78 20.03 15.20
N THR A 162 22.07 19.94 14.86
CA THR A 162 23.15 20.72 15.51
C THR A 162 23.42 22.08 14.86
N ALA A 163 22.80 22.37 13.71
CA ALA A 163 22.60 23.77 13.29
C ALA A 163 21.44 24.46 14.02
N GLY A 164 20.85 23.79 15.02
CA GLY A 164 19.88 24.36 15.97
C GLY A 164 20.38 24.41 17.41
N SER A 165 21.68 24.19 17.66
CA SER A 165 22.19 24.19 19.04
C SER A 165 23.62 24.73 19.17
N SER A 166 23.88 25.90 18.59
CA SER A 166 24.71 26.91 19.26
C SER A 166 24.51 28.28 18.63
N SER A 167 23.43 28.95 19.00
CA SER A 167 23.42 30.42 19.04
C SER A 167 22.24 30.86 19.90
N GLN A 168 22.56 31.61 20.95
CA GLN A 168 21.65 32.30 21.86
C GLN A 168 20.81 33.40 21.16
N GLN A 169 20.34 33.15 19.93
CA GLN A 169 19.61 34.13 19.09
C GLN A 169 18.46 33.53 18.27
N ALA A 170 18.13 32.24 18.42
CA ALA A 170 16.95 31.62 17.78
C ALA A 170 15.76 31.44 18.73
N ALA A 171 15.80 32.06 19.91
CA ALA A 171 14.73 32.01 20.92
C ALA A 171 13.64 33.09 20.73
N GLU A 172 13.67 33.87 19.64
CA GLU A 172 12.81 35.05 19.48
C GLU A 172 11.68 34.94 18.42
N LYS A 173 11.37 33.74 17.92
CA LYS A 173 10.25 33.58 16.96
C LYS A 173 9.31 32.40 17.19
N LEU A 174 9.21 31.92 18.43
CA LEU A 174 8.03 31.18 18.84
C LEU A 174 7.03 32.20 19.37
N ASP A 175 5.85 32.26 18.75
CA ASP A 175 4.80 33.20 19.11
C ASP A 175 4.50 33.05 20.62
N PRO A 176 4.73 34.07 21.46
CA PRO A 176 4.60 33.94 22.93
C PRO A 176 3.18 33.52 23.34
N GLY A 177 2.18 33.78 22.48
CA GLY A 177 0.81 33.32 22.70
C GLY A 177 0.62 31.80 22.58
N LEU A 178 1.43 31.10 21.77
CA LEU A 178 1.34 29.65 21.62
C LEU A 178 1.91 28.92 22.84
N ASP A 179 2.96 29.46 23.45
CA ASP A 179 3.57 28.89 24.66
C ASP A 179 2.63 29.00 25.86
N LEU A 180 2.01 30.18 26.06
CA LEU A 180 1.00 30.39 27.11
C LEU A 180 -0.21 29.45 26.95
N ARG A 181 -0.65 29.23 25.71
CA ARG A 181 -1.79 28.35 25.42
C ARG A 181 -1.49 26.88 25.65
N LEU A 182 -0.24 26.46 25.42
CA LEU A 182 0.21 25.10 25.72
C LEU A 182 0.25 24.87 27.23
N GLN A 183 0.72 25.86 27.99
CA GLN A 183 0.75 25.82 29.45
C GLN A 183 -0.66 25.78 30.05
N GLU A 184 -1.61 26.57 29.54
CA GLU A 184 -3.01 26.52 29.97
C GLU A 184 -3.64 25.14 29.72
N LEU A 185 -3.45 24.57 28.53
CA LEU A 185 -4.04 23.28 28.18
C LEU A 185 -3.46 22.11 28.99
N LEU A 186 -2.17 22.17 29.34
CA LEU A 186 -1.51 21.21 30.24
C LEU A 186 -2.05 21.30 31.66
N LYS A 187 -2.32 22.53 32.14
CA LYS A 187 -2.86 22.77 33.47
C LYS A 187 -4.33 22.33 33.56
N GLU A 188 -5.13 22.62 32.54
CA GLU A 188 -6.53 22.20 32.43
C GLU A 188 -6.65 20.66 32.49
N MET A 189 -5.78 19.95 31.76
CA MET A 189 -5.71 18.48 31.85
C MET A 189 -5.36 17.94 33.25
N GLN A 190 -4.50 18.64 34.01
CA GLN A 190 -4.15 18.23 35.37
C GLN A 190 -5.28 18.51 36.36
N GLU A 191 -6.00 19.61 36.19
CA GLU A 191 -7.16 19.97 36.99
C GLU A 191 -8.33 19.01 36.72
N ASP A 192 -8.58 18.62 35.47
CA ASP A 192 -9.57 17.60 35.10
C ASP A 192 -9.25 16.22 35.68
N GLN A 193 -7.97 15.82 35.72
CA GLN A 193 -7.57 14.58 36.37
C GLN A 193 -7.82 14.60 37.89
N GLN A 194 -7.69 15.76 38.54
CA GLN A 194 -7.97 15.90 39.98
C GLN A 194 -9.47 15.95 40.27
N GLN A 195 -10.27 16.58 39.40
CA GLN A 195 -11.73 16.64 39.57
C GLN A 195 -12.41 15.28 39.34
N GLN A 196 -11.92 14.46 38.42
CA GLN A 196 -12.43 13.10 38.22
C GLN A 196 -12.09 12.14 39.36
N GLN A 197 -11.04 12.42 40.14
CA GLN A 197 -10.72 11.66 41.36
C GLN A 197 -11.54 12.12 42.59
N GLY A 198 -12.08 13.35 42.58
CA GLY A 198 -12.88 13.91 43.66
C GLY A 198 -14.37 13.54 43.67
N HIS A 199 -14.94 13.03 42.57
CA HIS A 199 -16.38 12.74 42.48
C HIS A 199 -16.79 11.27 42.73
N THR A 200 -15.86 10.36 42.95
CA THR A 200 -16.14 8.93 43.23
C THR A 200 -15.91 8.47 44.67
N ALA A 201 -15.78 9.40 45.63
CA ALA A 201 -15.67 9.05 47.04
C ALA A 201 -16.66 9.87 47.90
N GLU A 202 -17.75 9.20 48.29
CA GLU A 202 -18.48 9.29 49.58
C GLU A 202 -19.99 9.56 49.52
N LYS A 203 -20.77 8.47 49.52
CA LYS A 203 -21.74 8.16 50.58
C LYS A 203 -21.99 6.64 50.62
N PRO A 204 -21.98 5.98 51.79
CA PRO A 204 -23.25 5.67 52.48
C PRO A 204 -23.17 5.71 54.03
N GLN A 205 -24.19 6.27 54.70
CA GLN A 205 -25.14 5.61 55.65
C GLN A 205 -24.60 5.22 57.04
N GLN A 206 -25.22 5.78 58.10
CA GLN A 206 -25.90 5.08 59.22
C GLN A 206 -26.29 6.09 60.32
N GLU A 207 -27.59 6.30 60.55
CA GLU A 207 -28.41 5.70 61.64
C GLU A 207 -28.11 6.26 63.03
N HIS A 208 -29.12 6.91 63.61
CA HIS A 208 -29.28 7.06 65.06
C HIS A 208 -30.75 6.78 65.38
N THR A 209 -31.00 5.70 66.12
CA THR A 209 -32.32 5.34 66.64
C THR A 209 -32.19 5.18 68.16
N GLN A 210 -32.83 6.07 68.93
CA GLN A 210 -33.60 5.78 70.18
C GLN A 210 -34.12 7.12 70.75
N GLY A 211 -35.35 7.30 71.20
CA GLY A 211 -36.52 6.43 71.26
C GLY A 211 -37.65 7.01 72.13
N GLN A 212 -38.84 6.41 71.98
CA GLN A 212 -39.93 6.23 72.95
C GLN A 212 -40.84 7.41 73.33
N GLN A 213 -42.14 7.24 73.03
CA GLN A 213 -43.10 6.67 74.00
C GLN A 213 -43.95 5.59 73.31
#